data_AF-A0A5K1BRS0-F1
#
_entry.id   AF-A0A5K1BRS0-F1
#
_cell.length_a   1.000
_cell.length_b   1.000
_cell.length_c   1.000
_cell.angle_alpha   90.00
_cell.angle_beta   90.00
_cell.angle_gamma   90.00
#
_symmetry.space_group_name_H-M   'P 1'
#
loop_
_entity.id
_entity.type
_entity.pdbx_description
1 polymer ?
#
loop_
_entity_poly.entity_id
_entity_poly.type
_entity_poly.pdbx_seq_one_letter_code
_entity_poly.pdbx_strand_id
1 'polypeptide(L)' 'AVSCDEAFLDVTDLVGHDPEQMASIIRKEIFETTGCTASVGISLNMLMARLATRRAKPNGQYYIPGEK' A
#
# COMPACT_ATOMS: atom_id res chain seq x y z
N ALA A 1 -4.74 1.49 13.49
CA ALA A 1 -3.83 0.33 13.57
C ALA A 1 -4.64 -0.95 13.40
N VAL A 2 -4.16 -1.92 12.60
CA VAL A 2 -4.87 -3.20 12.34
C VAL A 2 -4.21 -4.33 13.15
N SER A 3 -2.90 -4.46 13.02
CA SER A 3 -2.02 -5.35 13.81
C SER A 3 -0.65 -4.69 13.98
N CYS A 4 0.33 -5.41 14.53
CA CYS A 4 1.70 -4.91 14.64
C CYS A 4 2.42 -4.79 13.29
N ASP A 5 2.01 -5.58 12.29
CA ASP A 5 2.61 -5.66 10.95
C ASP A 5 1.67 -5.17 9.84
N GLU A 6 0.43 -4.79 10.15
CA GLU A 6 -0.55 -4.26 9.20
C GLU A 6 -1.12 -2.90 9.65
N ALA A 7 -1.18 -1.97 8.69
CA ALA A 7 -1.79 -0.65 8.86
C ALA A 7 -2.55 -0.23 7.58
N PHE A 8 -3.56 0.60 7.77
CA PHE A 8 -4.19 1.36 6.68
C PHE A 8 -3.70 2.80 6.74
N LEU A 9 -3.46 3.38 5.56
CA LEU A 9 -3.08 4.78 5.39
C LEU A 9 -4.09 5.42 4.45
N ASP A 10 -4.72 6.51 4.88
CA ASP A 10 -5.55 7.33 4.02
C ASP A 10 -4.64 8.35 3.31
N VAL A 11 -4.71 8.37 1.98
CA VAL A 11 -3.88 9.23 1.11
C VAL A 11 -4.75 10.16 0.26
N THR A 12 -6.03 10.30 0.58
CA THR A 12 -7.01 11.06 -0.22
C THR A 12 -6.62 12.54 -0.37
N ASP A 13 -6.06 13.15 0.68
CA ASP A 13 -5.67 14.57 0.69
C ASP A 13 -4.32 14.85 0.01
N LEU A 14 -3.60 13.80 -0.42
CA LEU A 14 -2.31 13.92 -1.10
C LEU A 14 -2.54 14.11 -2.61
N VAL A 15 -3.15 15.25 -2.96
CA VAL A 15 -3.47 15.62 -4.34
C VAL A 15 -2.20 15.77 -5.18
N GLY A 16 -2.12 15.04 -6.29
CA GLY A 16 -1.02 15.14 -7.26
C GLY A 16 0.10 14.12 -7.10
N HIS A 17 0.04 13.23 -6.11
CA HIS A 17 0.97 12.13 -5.97
C HIS A 17 0.39 10.83 -6.56
N ASP A 18 1.19 10.14 -7.37
CA ASP A 18 0.87 8.79 -7.84
C ASP A 18 0.88 7.81 -6.64
N PRO A 19 -0.26 7.18 -6.30
CA PRO A 19 -0.33 6.23 -5.19
C PRO A 19 0.66 5.07 -5.32
N GLU A 20 0.95 4.63 -6.54
CA GLU A 20 1.91 3.54 -6.77
C GLU A 20 3.34 3.98 -6.44
N GLN A 21 3.70 5.21 -6.81
CA GLN A 21 5.02 5.75 -6.47
C GLN A 21 5.18 5.94 -4.95
N MET A 22 4.13 6.39 -4.27
CA MET A 22 4.12 6.50 -2.82
C MET A 22 4.30 5.14 -2.14
N ALA A 23 3.58 4.11 -2.60
CA ALA A 23 3.76 2.75 -2.09
C ALA A 23 5.18 2.23 -2.30
N SER A 24 5.82 2.56 -3.43
CA SER A 24 7.22 2.19 -3.68
C SER A 24 8.19 2.88 -2.72
N ILE A 25 7.99 4.17 -2.42
CA ILE A 25 8.81 4.92 -1.45
C ILE A 25 8.67 4.30 -0.06
N ILE A 26 7.43 4.08 0.41
CA ILE A 26 7.17 3.50 1.73
C ILE A 26 7.79 2.11 1.86
N ARG A 27 7.62 1.24 0.86
CA ARG A 27 8.21 -0.10 0.88
C ARG A 27 9.73 -0.07 0.92
N LYS A 28 10.35 0.86 0.19
CA LYS A 28 11.81 1.05 0.21
C LYS A 28 12.28 1.51 1.59
N GLU A 29 11.61 2.51 2.18
CA GLU A 29 11.96 3.04 3.50
C GLU A 29 11.80 1.99 4.62
N ILE A 30 10.75 1.17 4.56
CA ILE A 30 10.58 0.01 5.47
C ILE A 30 11.76 -0.94 5.34
N PHE A 31 12.17 -1.28 4.11
CA PHE A 31 13.29 -2.19 3.88
C PHE A 31 14.62 -1.61 4.36
N GLU A 32 14.89 -0.33 4.07
CA GLU A 32 16.12 0.36 4.50
C GLU A 32 16.22 0.47 6.02
N THR A 33 15.09 0.69 6.70
CA THR A 33 15.06 0.88 8.16
C THR A 33 15.05 -0.44 8.93
N THR A 34 14.36 -1.46 8.42
CA THR A 34 14.05 -2.69 9.18
C THR A 34 14.69 -3.96 8.60
N GLY A 35 15.16 -3.92 7.36
CA GLY A 35 15.58 -5.11 6.60
C GLY A 35 14.44 -6.04 6.19
N CYS A 36 13.19 -5.72 6.54
CA CYS A 36 12.01 -6.53 6.23
C CYS A 36 11.32 -6.01 4.96
N THR A 37 10.77 -6.93 4.16
CA THR A 37 9.98 -6.57 2.98
C THR A 37 8.51 -6.36 3.35
N ALA A 38 7.87 -5.39 2.72
CA ALA A 38 6.44 -5.13 2.86
C ALA A 38 5.72 -5.27 1.52
N SER A 39 4.45 -5.65 1.55
CA SER A 39 3.56 -5.65 0.38
C SER A 39 2.44 -4.65 0.58
N VAL A 40 2.07 -3.90 -0.45
CA VAL A 40 1.10 -2.79 -0.35
C VAL A 40 -0.05 -2.99 -1.34
N GLY A 41 -1.29 -2.91 -0.84
CA GLY A 41 -2.50 -2.87 -1.65
C GLY A 41 -3.11 -1.49 -1.64
N ILE A 42 -3.47 -0.98 -2.81
CA ILE A 42 -3.99 0.39 -2.99
C ILE A 42 -5.37 0.30 -3.65
N SER A 43 -6.36 0.99 -3.08
CA SER A 43 -7.70 1.10 -3.70
C SER A 43 -8.51 2.24 -3.06
N LEU A 44 -9.74 2.46 -3.54
CA LEU A 44 -10.65 3.51 -3.09
C LEU A 44 -11.28 3.25 -1.71
N ASN A 45 -11.20 2.03 -1.20
CA ASN A 45 -11.75 1.69 0.11
C ASN A 45 -10.92 0.60 0.80
N MET A 46 -11.09 0.47 2.12
CA MET A 46 -10.32 -0.44 2.96
C MET A 46 -10.47 -1.91 2.55
N LEU A 47 -11.67 -2.34 2.14
CA LEU A 47 -11.93 -3.72 1.74
C LEU A 47 -11.13 -4.08 0.47
N MET A 48 -11.23 -3.24 -0.55
CA MET A 48 -10.53 -3.44 -1.82
C MET A 48 -9.02 -3.28 -1.66
N ALA A 49 -8.55 -2.34 -0.84
CA ALA A 49 -7.13 -2.21 -0.52
C ALA A 49 -6.60 -3.50 0.12
N ARG A 50 -7.35 -4.12 1.03
CA ARG A 50 -6.95 -5.40 1.65
C ARG A 50 -6.91 -6.56 0.66
N LEU A 51 -7.84 -6.60 -0.30
CA LEU A 51 -7.83 -7.57 -1.39
C LEU A 51 -6.63 -7.33 -2.33
N ALA A 52 -6.32 -6.08 -2.63
CA ALA A 52 -5.16 -5.71 -3.42
C ALA A 52 -3.85 -6.19 -2.75
N THR A 53 -3.74 -6.08 -1.42
CA THR A 53 -2.57 -6.57 -0.68
C THR A 53 -2.37 -8.07 -0.84
N ARG A 54 -3.45 -8.87 -0.92
CA ARG A 54 -3.33 -10.32 -1.17
C ARG A 54 -2.69 -10.61 -2.52
N ARG A 55 -3.01 -9.83 -3.55
CA ARG A 55 -2.42 -9.95 -4.89
C ARG A 55 -1.01 -9.38 -4.98
N ALA A 56 -0.70 -8.38 -4.17
CA ALA A 56 0.62 -7.75 -4.09
C ALA A 56 1.68 -8.64 -3.41
N LYS A 57 1.28 -9.61 -2.58
CA LYS A 57 2.22 -10.51 -1.89
C LYS A 57 2.84 -11.53 -2.88
N PRO A 58 4.14 -11.86 -2.75
CA PRO A 58 5.13 -11.33 -1.81
C PRO A 58 5.92 -10.12 -2.35
N ASN A 59 6.40 -9.25 -1.45
CA ASN A 59 7.26 -8.08 -1.73
C ASN A 59 6.86 -7.27 -2.98
N GLY A 60 5.58 -7.00 -3.14
CA GLY A 60 5.04 -6.27 -4.28
C GLY A 60 4.06 -5.18 -3.89
N GLN A 61 3.52 -4.51 -4.89
CA GLN A 61 2.43 -3.56 -4.74
C GLN A 61 1.39 -3.78 -5.84
N TYR A 62 0.13 -3.52 -5.53
CA TYR A 62 -0.95 -3.66 -6.50
C TYR A 62 -1.99 -2.57 -6.31
N TYR A 63 -2.29 -1.85 -7.39
CA TYR A 63 -3.33 -0.84 -7.43
C TYR A 63 -4.59 -1.38 -8.11
N ILE A 64 -5.71 -1.31 -7.38
CA ILE A 64 -7.04 -1.54 -7.93
C ILE A 64 -7.66 -0.17 -8.19
N PRO A 65 -7.70 0.29 -9.45
CA PRO A 65 -8.41 1.53 -9.79
C PRO A 65 -9.89 1.38 -9.48
N GLY A 66 -10.52 2.47 -9.06
CA GLY A 66 -11.97 2.51 -8.97
C GLY A 66 -12.60 2.40 -10.35
N GLU A 67 -13.62 1.56 -10.50
CA GLU A 67 -14.56 1.71 -11.60
C GLU A 67 -15.24 3.08 -11.46
N LYS A 68 -15.32 3.82 -12.58
CA LYS A 68 -16.01 5.12 -12.65
C LYS A 68 -17.51 4.95 -12.53
#